data_AF-A0A2N1PC83-F1
#
_entry.id   AF-A0A2N1PC83-F1
#
_cell.length_a   1.000
_cell.length_b   1.000
_cell.length_c   1.000
_cell.angle_alpha   90.00
_cell.angle_beta   90.00
_cell.angle_gamma   90.00
#
_symmetry.space_group_name_H-M   'P 1'
#
loop_
_entity.id
_entity.type
_entity.pdbx_description
1 polymer ?
#
loop_
_entity_poly.entity_id
_entity_poly.type
_entity_poly.pdbx_seq_one_letter_code
_entity_poly.pdbx_strand_id
1 'polypeptide(L)'
;MVALIVVGIIVVLVAASMVVCYVYRDDIVKIGLTKLAETVAAEAKKDLPADMTAEDVDKAVEDFQKAFDEKKIDTEEIQSLSLMFQDIMKDQVVDSTEARMFVEEIRKAAE
;
A
#
# COMPACT_ATOMS: atom_id res chain seq x y z
N MET A 1 -25.36 -14.28 32.92
CA MET A 1 -25.71 -15.14 31.76
C MET A 1 -25.55 -14.40 30.44
N VAL A 2 -26.18 -13.25 30.23
CA VAL A 2 -26.05 -12.46 28.98
C VAL A 2 -24.60 -12.11 28.62
N ALA A 3 -23.79 -11.69 29.60
CA ALA A 3 -22.37 -11.36 29.37
C ALA A 3 -21.52 -12.53 28.85
N LEU A 4 -21.79 -13.78 29.28
CA LEU A 4 -21.07 -14.96 28.81
C LEU A 4 -21.45 -15.32 27.36
N ILE A 5 -22.71 -15.09 26.98
CA ILE A 5 -23.18 -15.29 25.60
C ILE A 5 -22.54 -14.24 24.68
N VAL A 6 -22.50 -12.97 25.11
CA VAL A 6 -21.86 -11.88 24.36
C VAL A 6 -20.36 -12.15 24.18
N VAL A 7 -19.66 -12.55 25.25
CA VAL A 7 -18.23 -12.91 25.16
C VAL A 7 -18.01 -14.10 24.22
N GLY A 8 -18.86 -15.13 24.28
CA GLY A 8 -18.79 -16.26 23.36
C GLY A 8 -18.93 -15.87 21.89
N ILE A 9 -19.87 -14.97 21.57
CA ILE A 9 -20.07 -14.46 20.20
C ILE A 9 -18.85 -13.64 19.75
N ILE A 10 -18.31 -12.79 20.62
CA ILE A 10 -17.11 -11.99 20.30
C ILE A 10 -15.92 -12.90 19.98
N VAL A 11 -15.69 -13.95 20.78
CA VAL A 11 -14.59 -14.90 20.54
C VAL A 11 -14.73 -15.60 19.19
N VAL A 12 -15.96 -16.00 18.81
CA VAL A 12 -16.21 -16.61 17.50
C VAL A 12 -15.96 -15.63 16.35
N LEU A 13 -16.37 -14.37 16.49
CA LEU A 13 -16.11 -13.33 15.49
C LEU A 13 -14.60 -13.03 15.34
N VAL A 14 -13.86 -13.01 16.45
CA VAL A 14 -12.41 -12.83 16.46
C VAL A 14 -11.69 -14.02 15.80
N ALA A 15 -12.12 -15.25 16.07
CA ALA A 15 -11.57 -16.43 15.41
C ALA A 15 -11.89 -16.45 13.91
N ALA A 16 -13.13 -16.13 13.53
CA ALA A 16 -13.54 -16.05 12.13
C ALA A 16 -12.76 -14.97 11.36
N SER A 17 -12.57 -13.78 11.96
CA SER A 17 -11.78 -12.71 11.36
C SER A 17 -10.30 -13.09 11.23
N MET A 18 -9.70 -13.78 12.20
CA MET A 18 -8.33 -14.31 12.04
C MET A 18 -8.21 -15.28 10.87
N VAL A 19 -9.19 -16.19 10.68
CA VAL A 19 -9.19 -17.12 9.53
C VAL A 19 -9.32 -16.37 8.21
N VAL A 20 -10.23 -15.39 8.13
CA VAL A 20 -10.38 -14.54 6.95
C VAL A 20 -9.08 -13.77 6.67
N CYS A 21 -8.48 -13.16 7.69
CA CYS A 21 -7.20 -12.47 7.55
C CYS A 21 -6.07 -13.40 7.11
N TYR A 22 -6.07 -14.67 7.50
CA TYR A 22 -5.05 -15.63 7.06
C TYR A 22 -5.25 -16.07 5.60
N VAL A 23 -6.49 -16.32 5.20
CA VAL A 23 -6.83 -16.76 3.84
C VAL A 23 -6.68 -15.62 2.82
N TYR A 24 -7.12 -14.42 3.16
CA TYR A 24 -7.11 -13.24 2.30
C TYR A 24 -5.96 -12.27 2.61
N ARG A 25 -4.90 -12.75 3.28
CA ARG A 25 -3.78 -11.90 3.71
C ARG A 25 -3.17 -11.14 2.52
N ASP A 26 -2.99 -11.81 1.40
CA ASP A 26 -2.36 -11.27 0.20
C ASP A 26 -3.26 -10.18 -0.41
N ASP A 27 -4.59 -10.41 -0.45
CA ASP A 27 -5.57 -9.45 -0.95
C ASP A 27 -5.71 -8.22 -0.03
N ILE A 28 -5.64 -8.41 1.29
CA ILE A 28 -5.68 -7.29 2.25
C ILE A 28 -4.43 -6.43 2.10
N VAL A 29 -3.25 -7.06 2.01
CA VAL A 29 -1.99 -6.37 1.78
C VAL A 29 -2.01 -5.63 0.44
N LYS A 30 -2.51 -6.28 -0.62
CA LYS A 30 -2.72 -5.64 -1.93
C LYS A 30 -3.54 -4.37 -1.79
N ILE A 31 -4.75 -4.48 -1.26
CA ILE A 31 -5.68 -3.34 -1.17
C ILE A 31 -5.07 -2.21 -0.32
N GLY A 32 -4.39 -2.54 0.77
CA GLY A 32 -3.73 -1.56 1.62
C GLY A 32 -2.60 -0.83 0.89
N LEU A 33 -1.70 -1.59 0.28
CA LEU A 33 -0.52 -1.07 -0.41
C LEU A 33 -0.91 -0.27 -1.66
N THR A 34 -1.85 -0.78 -2.46
CA THR A 34 -2.37 -0.09 -3.64
C THR A 34 -3.00 1.25 -3.25
N LYS A 35 -3.85 1.29 -2.22
CA LYS A 35 -4.45 2.55 -1.77
C LYS A 35 -3.44 3.54 -1.23
N LEU A 36 -2.43 3.06 -0.51
CA LEU A 36 -1.33 3.91 -0.04
C LEU A 36 -0.56 4.49 -1.23
N ALA A 37 -0.19 3.66 -2.20
CA ALA A 37 0.50 4.09 -3.42
C ALA A 37 -0.33 5.12 -4.21
N GLU A 38 -1.63 4.88 -4.39
CA GLU A 38 -2.54 5.84 -5.04
C GLU A 38 -2.62 7.18 -4.29
N THR A 39 -2.63 7.13 -2.96
CA THR A 39 -2.69 8.33 -2.12
C THR A 39 -1.38 9.13 -2.24
N VAL A 40 -0.24 8.46 -2.13
CA VAL A 40 1.08 9.08 -2.31
C VAL A 40 1.20 9.66 -3.72
N ALA A 41 0.75 8.94 -4.74
CA ALA A 41 0.75 9.41 -6.13
C ALA A 41 -0.11 10.66 -6.33
N ALA A 42 -1.30 10.72 -5.71
CA ALA A 42 -2.17 11.89 -5.79
C ALA A 42 -1.54 13.13 -5.13
N GLU A 43 -0.79 12.95 -4.04
CA GLU A 43 -0.03 14.02 -3.40
C GLU A 43 1.22 14.40 -4.19
N ALA A 44 2.00 13.42 -4.66
CA ALA A 44 3.20 13.62 -5.49
C ALA A 44 2.89 14.40 -6.77
N LYS A 45 1.72 14.19 -7.38
CA LYS A 45 1.27 14.94 -8.56
C LYS A 45 1.08 16.44 -8.33
N LYS A 46 0.98 16.88 -7.08
CA LYS A 46 0.82 18.30 -6.74
C LYS A 46 2.14 19.07 -6.81
N ASP A 47 3.27 18.39 -6.57
CA ASP A 47 4.62 18.96 -6.62
C ASP A 47 5.57 18.02 -7.37
N LEU A 48 5.33 17.84 -8.67
CA LEU A 48 6.17 16.98 -9.49
C LEU A 48 7.52 17.64 -9.79
N PRO A 49 8.62 16.85 -9.78
CA PRO A 49 9.90 17.34 -10.28
C PRO A 49 9.79 17.66 -11.78
N ALA A 50 10.54 18.67 -12.23
CA ALA A 50 10.41 19.27 -13.56
C ALA A 50 10.66 18.31 -14.75
N ASP A 51 11.24 17.14 -14.49
CA ASP A 51 11.54 16.10 -15.46
C ASP A 51 10.51 14.95 -15.46
N MET A 52 9.45 15.03 -14.65
CA MET A 52 8.38 14.04 -14.60
C MET A 52 7.02 14.63 -14.95
N THR A 53 6.19 13.82 -15.59
CA THR A 53 4.79 14.13 -15.86
C THR A 53 3.87 13.35 -14.92
N ALA A 54 2.63 13.81 -14.77
CA ALA A 54 1.61 13.05 -14.03
C ALA A 54 1.36 11.66 -14.64
N GLU A 55 1.54 11.51 -15.95
CA GLU A 55 1.41 10.25 -16.68
C GLU A 55 2.53 9.27 -16.31
N ASP A 56 3.75 9.75 -16.06
CA ASP A 56 4.86 8.91 -15.60
C ASP A 56 4.58 8.30 -14.23
N VAL A 57 3.94 9.09 -13.34
CA VAL A 57 3.52 8.62 -12.00
C VAL A 57 2.39 7.60 -12.12
N ASP A 58 1.38 7.89 -12.93
CA ASP A 58 0.27 6.96 -13.17
C ASP A 58 0.76 5.62 -13.69
N LYS A 59 1.64 5.65 -14.70
CA LYS A 59 2.21 4.46 -15.29
C LYS A 59 3.05 3.67 -14.28
N ALA A 60 3.85 4.34 -13.46
CA ALA A 60 4.64 3.68 -12.43
C ALA A 60 3.78 2.97 -11.38
N VAL A 61 2.64 3.57 -11.00
CA VAL A 61 1.66 2.95 -10.10
C VAL A 61 0.96 1.76 -10.77
N GLU A 62 0.56 1.88 -12.04
CA GLU A 62 -0.04 0.78 -12.80
C GLU A 62 0.91 -0.42 -12.94
N ASP A 63 2.17 -0.17 -13.32
CA ASP A 63 3.19 -1.20 -13.46
C ASP A 63 3.46 -1.89 -12.11
N PHE A 64 3.50 -1.12 -11.02
CA PHE A 64 3.60 -1.65 -9.66
C PHE A 64 2.41 -2.53 -9.26
N GLN A 65 1.18 -2.08 -9.51
CA GLN A 65 -0.03 -2.88 -9.23
C GLN A 65 -0.02 -4.19 -10.01
N LYS A 66 0.42 -4.14 -11.27
CA LYS A 66 0.56 -5.33 -12.10
C LYS A 66 1.65 -6.28 -11.59
N ALA A 67 2.81 -5.78 -11.20
CA ALA A 67 3.88 -6.59 -10.62
C ALA A 67 3.46 -7.26 -9.31
N PHE A 68 2.67 -6.54 -8.49
CA PHE A 68 2.06 -7.10 -7.29
C PHE A 68 1.11 -8.27 -7.63
N ASP A 69 0.25 -8.09 -8.64
CA ASP A 69 -0.70 -9.12 -9.08
C ASP A 69 -0.04 -10.35 -9.68
N GLU A 70 1.09 -10.15 -10.35
CA GLU A 70 1.94 -11.21 -10.86
C GLU A 70 2.79 -11.88 -9.76
N LYS A 71 2.65 -11.46 -8.50
CA LYS A 71 3.43 -11.93 -7.33
C LYS A 71 4.95 -11.81 -7.54
N LYS A 72 5.38 -10.78 -8.27
CA LYS A 72 6.79 -10.50 -8.52
C LYS A 72 7.46 -9.76 -7.37
N ILE A 73 6.67 -9.00 -6.61
CA ILE A 73 7.14 -8.24 -5.46
C ILE A 73 7.13 -9.16 -4.24
N ASP A 74 8.28 -9.27 -3.57
CA ASP A 74 8.38 -10.12 -2.40
C ASP A 74 7.81 -9.44 -1.13
N THR A 75 7.67 -10.22 -0.06
CA THR A 75 7.08 -9.73 1.19
C THR A 75 7.97 -8.73 1.94
N GLU A 76 9.30 -8.77 1.73
CA GLU A 76 10.24 -7.82 2.34
C GLU A 76 10.19 -6.47 1.62
N GLU A 77 10.14 -6.48 0.29
CA GLU A 77 9.93 -5.31 -0.56
C GLU A 77 8.60 -4.63 -0.25
N ILE A 78 7.51 -5.41 -0.13
CA ILE A 78 6.19 -4.88 0.26
C ILE A 78 6.27 -4.16 1.62
N GLN A 79 6.98 -4.73 2.60
CA GLN A 79 7.15 -4.09 3.92
C GLN A 79 7.97 -2.80 3.82
N SER A 80 9.06 -2.83 3.06
CA SER A 80 9.92 -1.66 2.82
C SER A 80 9.13 -0.52 2.18
N LEU A 81 8.40 -0.82 1.10
CA LEU A 81 7.53 0.15 0.41
C LEU A 81 6.42 0.67 1.31
N SER A 82 5.79 -0.21 2.10
CA SER A 82 4.75 0.19 3.05
C SER A 82 5.27 1.20 4.08
N LEU A 83 6.49 1.01 4.57
CA LEU A 83 7.13 1.92 5.53
C LEU A 83 7.48 3.25 4.86
N MET A 84 8.04 3.20 3.64
CA MET A 84 8.37 4.39 2.86
C MET A 84 7.12 5.24 2.56
N PHE A 85 6.03 4.62 2.10
CA PHE A 85 4.78 5.33 1.82
C PHE A 85 4.21 5.97 3.09
N GLN A 86 4.30 5.29 4.23
CA GLN A 86 3.86 5.84 5.51
C GLN A 86 4.72 7.02 5.96
N ASP A 87 6.04 6.97 5.72
CA ASP A 87 6.97 8.05 6.06
C ASP A 87 6.70 9.28 5.19
N ILE A 88 6.55 9.11 3.88
CA ILE A 88 6.18 10.19 2.94
C ILE A 88 4.83 10.81 3.34
N MET A 89 3.84 9.99 3.71
CA MET A 89 2.51 10.49 4.11
C MET A 89 2.49 11.15 5.49
N LYS A 90 3.51 10.92 6.33
CA LYS A 90 3.58 11.47 7.70
C LYS A 90 3.76 12.97 7.68
N ASP A 91 4.52 13.47 6.71
CA ASP A 91 4.85 14.89 6.57
C ASP A 91 3.71 15.68 5.89
N GLN A 92 2.62 15.00 5.50
CA GLN A 92 1.37 15.52 4.89
C GLN A 92 1.52 16.29 3.58
N VAL A 93 2.75 16.65 3.20
CA VAL A 93 3.09 17.33 1.96
C VAL A 93 4.19 16.52 1.31
N VAL A 94 3.91 16.01 0.11
CA VAL A 94 4.90 15.29 -0.69
C VAL A 94 5.65 16.33 -1.51
N ASP A 95 6.95 16.48 -1.26
CA ASP A 95 7.80 17.38 -2.05
C ASP A 95 8.34 16.70 -3.32
N SER A 96 8.87 17.50 -4.25
CA SER A 96 9.45 16.99 -5.51
C SER A 96 10.57 15.95 -5.35
N THR A 97 11.27 15.90 -4.21
CA THR A 97 12.28 14.86 -3.90
C THR A 97 11.60 13.56 -3.48
N GLU A 98 10.60 13.65 -2.62
CA GLU A 98 9.81 12.51 -2.16
C GLU A 98 8.99 11.90 -3.29
N ALA A 99 8.41 12.73 -4.16
CA ALA A 99 7.75 12.30 -5.38
C ALA A 99 8.69 11.51 -6.29
N ARG A 100 9.94 11.97 -6.45
CA ARG A 100 10.96 11.24 -7.22
C ARG A 100 11.31 9.91 -6.57
N MET A 101 11.60 9.90 -5.28
CA MET A 101 11.91 8.69 -4.52
C MET A 101 10.78 7.66 -4.62
N PHE A 102 9.53 8.11 -4.49
CA PHE A 102 8.35 7.28 -4.64
C PHE A 102 8.32 6.61 -6.01
N VAL A 103 8.42 7.38 -7.09
CA VAL A 103 8.36 6.86 -8.47
C VAL A 103 9.53 5.91 -8.78
N GLU A 104 10.73 6.22 -8.31
CA GLU A 104 11.91 5.37 -8.51
C GLU A 104 11.77 4.02 -7.79
N GLU A 105 11.31 4.02 -6.55
CA GLU A 105 11.23 2.81 -5.73
C GLU A 105 10.06 1.91 -6.15
N ILE A 106 8.91 2.47 -6.54
CA ILE A 106 7.81 1.65 -7.10
C ILE A 106 8.17 1.09 -8.47
N ARG A 107 8.93 1.84 -9.29
CA ARG A 107 9.41 1.34 -10.59
C ARG A 107 10.40 0.20 -10.40
N LYS A 108 11.34 0.36 -9.48
CA LYS A 108 12.31 -0.67 -9.13
C LYS A 108 11.65 -1.93 -8.59
N ALA A 109 10.59 -1.80 -7.79
CA ALA A 109 9.82 -2.94 -7.31
C ALA A 109 8.95 -3.60 -8.40
N ALA A 110 8.72 -2.92 -9.52
CA ALA A 110 7.94 -3.45 -10.64
C ALA A 110 8.78 -4.19 -11.70
N GLU A 111 10.11 -4.07 -11.63
CA GLU A 111 11.09 -4.73 -12.55
C GLU A 111 11.38 -6.18 -12.17
#